data_AF-A0A2D7HK30-F1
#
_entry.id   AF-A0A2D7HK30-F1
#
_cell.length_a   1.000
_cell.length_b   1.000
_cell.length_c   1.000
_cell.angle_alpha   90.00
_cell.angle_beta   90.00
_cell.angle_gamma   90.00
#
_symmetry.space_group_name_H-M   'P 1'
#
loop_
_entity.id
_entity.type
_entity.pdbx_description
1 polymer ?
#
loop_
_entity_poly.entity_id
_entity_poly.type
_entity_poly.pdbx_seq_one_letter_code
_entity_poly.pdbx_strand_id
1 'polypeptide(L)'
;MTHKSTTTKDLPTISDCDSCGICCLHMGYPSYVTTPASQTDQTAPQLDEQAWAKMPNSLKQELLDYIETYQTPADGELDGPCVWYDAVRRRCEHHEHRPQVCRNFSVGGKGCLEWRSHYQLHHPDYLP
;
A
#
# COMPACT_ATOMS: atom_id res chain seq x y z
N MET A 1 -28.28 29.65 -4.41
CA MET A 1 -27.29 28.77 -3.76
C MET A 1 -26.21 28.47 -4.77
N THR A 2 -25.08 29.18 -4.68
CA THR A 2 -23.99 29.14 -5.66
C THR A 2 -23.02 28.05 -5.21
N HIS A 3 -22.99 26.92 -5.92
CA HIS A 3 -21.97 25.89 -5.68
C HIS A 3 -20.62 26.45 -6.12
N LYS A 4 -19.75 26.71 -5.16
CA LYS A 4 -18.36 27.13 -5.37
C LYS A 4 -17.60 25.90 -5.90
N SER A 5 -17.30 25.89 -7.20
CA SER A 5 -16.36 24.92 -7.79
C SER A 5 -15.01 25.11 -7.12
N THR A 6 -14.62 24.16 -6.28
CA THR A 6 -13.24 23.98 -5.83
C THR A 6 -12.44 23.49 -7.01
N THR A 7 -11.58 24.35 -7.55
CA THR A 7 -10.61 24.01 -8.58
C THR A 7 -9.71 22.88 -8.06
N THR A 8 -9.94 21.65 -8.53
CA THR A 8 -9.07 20.51 -8.26
C THR A 8 -7.71 20.83 -8.88
N LYS A 9 -6.73 21.15 -8.03
CA LYS A 9 -5.36 21.41 -8.45
C LYS A 9 -4.77 20.04 -8.81
N ASP A 10 -4.75 19.74 -10.11
CA ASP A 10 -4.27 18.45 -10.62
C ASP A 10 -2.94 18.07 -9.97
N LEU A 11 -2.93 16.92 -9.31
CA LEU A 11 -1.72 16.39 -8.67
C LEU A 11 -0.71 16.03 -9.75
N PRO A 12 0.58 16.35 -9.57
CA PRO A 12 1.60 15.93 -10.50
C PRO A 12 1.53 14.41 -10.65
N THR A 13 1.48 13.96 -11.91
CA THR A 13 1.58 12.55 -12.27
C THR A 13 3.02 12.13 -11.98
N ILE A 14 3.23 11.46 -10.85
CA ILE A 14 4.50 10.81 -10.56
C ILE A 14 4.66 9.64 -11.54
N SER A 15 5.83 9.52 -12.18
CA SER A 15 6.14 8.42 -13.10
C SER A 15 6.47 7.12 -12.38
N ASP A 16 6.82 7.21 -11.10
CA ASP A 16 7.16 6.12 -10.21
C ASP A 16 6.71 6.44 -8.78
N CYS A 17 6.85 5.49 -7.85
CA CYS A 17 6.52 5.69 -6.45
C CYS A 17 7.55 6.56 -5.70
N ASP A 18 8.54 7.14 -6.38
CA ASP A 18 9.63 7.87 -5.73
C ASP A 18 9.09 9.14 -5.07
N SER A 19 9.44 9.35 -3.81
CA SER A 19 8.93 10.46 -2.98
C SER A 19 7.41 10.45 -2.70
N CYS A 20 6.68 9.36 -3.01
CA CYS A 20 5.24 9.26 -2.71
C CYS A 20 4.95 8.22 -1.63
N GLY A 21 5.14 6.93 -1.93
CA GLY A 21 5.03 5.82 -0.98
C GLY A 21 3.75 5.74 -0.14
N ILE A 22 2.71 6.52 -0.43
CA ILE A 22 1.61 6.77 0.51
C ILE A 22 0.82 5.51 0.86
N CYS A 23 0.65 4.59 -0.10
CA CYS A 23 0.04 3.29 0.16
C CYS A 23 0.88 2.44 1.13
N CYS A 24 2.21 2.53 1.07
CA CYS A 24 3.10 1.82 1.98
C CYS A 24 3.20 2.49 3.36
N LEU A 25 2.97 3.80 3.46
CA LEU A 25 3.04 4.52 4.74
C LEU A 25 1.92 4.13 5.72
N HIS A 26 0.83 3.53 5.23
CA HIS A 26 -0.41 3.38 6.00
C HIS A 26 -1.06 1.99 5.94
N MET A 27 -0.38 1.01 5.36
CA MET A 27 -0.94 -0.33 5.19
C MET A 27 -0.50 -1.35 6.24
N GLY A 28 0.45 -1.01 7.11
CA GLY A 28 1.04 -1.87 8.14
C GLY A 28 1.95 -2.97 7.62
N TYR A 29 1.45 -3.85 6.76
CA TYR A 29 2.26 -4.88 6.10
C TYR A 29 1.57 -5.38 4.81
N PRO A 30 2.34 -5.93 3.85
CA PRO A 30 1.77 -6.50 2.64
C PRO A 30 0.97 -7.76 2.98
N SER A 31 -0.36 -7.67 2.95
CA SER A 31 -1.22 -8.83 3.13
C SER A 31 -1.23 -9.71 1.88
N TYR A 32 -0.58 -10.88 1.99
CA TYR A 32 -0.78 -11.97 1.06
C TYR A 32 -1.97 -12.77 1.54
N VAL A 33 -3.01 -12.88 0.72
CA VAL A 33 -4.10 -13.79 1.04
C VAL A 33 -3.72 -15.16 0.47
N THR A 34 -3.11 -15.99 1.31
CA THR A 34 -2.84 -17.40 0.99
C THR A 34 -3.97 -18.21 1.62
N THR A 35 -4.99 -18.58 0.85
CA THR A 35 -6.02 -19.48 1.37
C THR A 35 -5.39 -20.86 1.58
N PRO A 36 -5.51 -21.49 2.77
CA PRO A 36 -5.55 -22.94 2.80
C PRO A 36 -6.77 -23.34 1.95
N ALA A 37 -6.62 -24.28 1.02
CA ALA A 37 -7.64 -24.69 0.05
C ALA A 37 -8.98 -25.21 0.63
N SER A 38 -9.21 -25.05 1.93
CA SER A 38 -10.38 -25.50 2.66
C SER A 38 -10.85 -24.35 3.54
N GLN A 39 -12.06 -23.85 3.26
CA GLN A 39 -12.83 -22.90 4.09
C GLN A 39 -12.50 -21.42 3.89
N THR A 40 -12.89 -20.86 2.74
CA THR A 40 -13.70 -19.63 2.65
C THR A 40 -13.95 -19.31 1.18
N ASP A 41 -15.15 -18.82 0.84
CA ASP A 41 -15.53 -18.26 -0.48
C ASP A 41 -14.79 -16.94 -0.81
N GLN A 42 -13.58 -16.75 -0.27
CA GLN A 42 -12.76 -15.57 -0.46
C GLN A 42 -11.78 -15.84 -1.60
N THR A 43 -12.10 -15.27 -2.76
CA THR A 43 -11.30 -15.25 -3.98
C THR A 43 -10.07 -14.35 -3.79
N ALA A 44 -9.17 -14.74 -2.92
CA ALA A 44 -7.79 -14.32 -3.10
C ALA A 44 -7.25 -14.93 -4.39
N PRO A 45 -6.78 -14.13 -5.35
CA PRO A 45 -6.41 -14.66 -6.65
C PRO A 45 -5.09 -15.46 -6.55
N GLN A 46 -5.02 -16.51 -7.35
CA GLN A 46 -3.83 -17.33 -7.65
C GLN A 46 -2.52 -16.54 -7.85
N LEU A 47 -2.62 -15.25 -8.19
CA LEU A 47 -1.48 -14.34 -8.34
C LEU A 47 -0.76 -14.06 -7.01
N ASP A 48 -1.47 -13.98 -5.88
CA ASP A 48 -0.85 -13.75 -4.57
C ASP A 48 -0.08 -14.96 -4.09
N GLU A 49 -0.65 -16.16 -4.28
CA GLU A 49 0.05 -17.42 -4.04
C GLU A 49 1.32 -17.54 -4.88
N GLN A 50 1.27 -17.13 -6.16
CA GLN A 50 2.45 -17.14 -7.03
C GLN A 50 3.49 -16.09 -6.61
N ALA A 51 3.05 -14.88 -6.24
CA ALA A 51 3.95 -13.83 -5.77
C ALA A 51 4.65 -14.26 -4.48
N TRP A 52 3.90 -14.86 -3.55
CA TRP A 52 4.44 -15.47 -2.34
C TRP A 52 5.41 -16.60 -2.68
N ALA A 53 5.03 -17.56 -3.51
CA ALA A 53 5.88 -18.69 -3.87
C ALA A 53 7.24 -18.25 -4.44
N LYS A 54 7.24 -17.24 -5.32
CA LYS A 54 8.43 -16.69 -5.99
C LYS A 54 9.26 -15.76 -5.10
N MET A 55 8.72 -15.27 -3.99
CA MET A 55 9.43 -14.36 -3.10
C MET A 55 10.63 -15.07 -2.42
N PRO A 56 11.82 -14.43 -2.37
CA PRO A 56 12.97 -14.93 -1.63
C PRO A 56 12.64 -15.26 -0.18
N ASN A 57 13.23 -16.33 0.36
CA ASN A 57 12.98 -16.76 1.74
C ASN A 57 13.36 -15.70 2.77
N SER A 58 14.37 -14.87 2.50
CA SER A 58 14.75 -13.77 3.38
C SER A 58 13.63 -12.72 3.51
N LEU A 59 12.97 -12.35 2.40
CA LEU A 59 11.87 -11.39 2.42
C LEU A 59 10.59 -11.98 3.03
N LYS A 60 10.37 -13.29 2.86
CA LYS A 60 9.31 -14.01 3.59
C LYS A 60 9.55 -13.93 5.09
N GLN A 61 10.78 -14.20 5.54
CA GLN A 61 11.11 -14.20 6.95
C GLN A 61 10.97 -12.80 7.55
N GLU A 62 11.49 -11.77 6.88
CA GLU A 62 11.35 -10.37 7.29
C GLU A 62 9.86 -9.98 7.51
N LEU A 63 9.00 -10.35 6.56
CA LEU A 63 7.57 -10.10 6.68
C LEU A 63 6.93 -10.87 7.84
N LEU A 64 7.28 -12.14 8.02
CA LEU A 64 6.76 -12.96 9.12
C LEU A 64 7.19 -12.43 10.49
N ASP A 65 8.45 -12.03 10.63
CA ASP A 65 9.01 -11.45 11.85
C ASP A 65 8.31 -10.12 12.19
N TYR A 66 8.02 -9.30 11.18
CA TYR A 66 7.26 -8.07 11.36
C TYR A 66 5.83 -8.36 11.80
N ILE A 67 5.13 -9.32 11.17
CA ILE A 67 3.75 -9.69 11.53
C ILE A 67 3.67 -10.19 12.98
N GLU A 68 4.66 -10.96 13.45
CA GLU A 68 4.69 -11.47 14.82
C GLU A 68 4.76 -10.34 15.87
N THR A 69 5.40 -9.22 15.50
CA THR A 69 5.64 -8.08 16.40
C THR A 69 4.74 -6.88 16.12
N TYR A 70 3.91 -6.95 15.08
CA TYR A 70 3.03 -5.87 14.65
C TYR A 70 1.98 -5.55 15.72
N GLN A 71 1.84 -4.26 16.03
CA GLN A 71 0.81 -3.73 16.91
C GLN A 71 -0.04 -2.73 16.14
N THR A 72 -1.34 -3.02 16.05
CA THR A 72 -2.31 -2.11 15.43
C THR A 72 -2.33 -0.76 16.19
N PRO A 73 -2.26 0.38 15.50
CA PRO A 73 -2.40 1.70 16.12
C PRO A 73 -3.68 1.83 16.95
N ALA A 74 -3.59 2.44 18.13
CA ALA A 74 -4.65 2.47 19.13
C ALA A 74 -5.76 3.50 18.84
N ASP A 75 -5.53 4.43 17.92
CA ASP A 75 -6.37 5.58 17.59
C ASP A 75 -7.36 5.31 16.45
N GLY A 76 -7.40 4.09 15.90
CA GLY A 76 -8.24 3.78 14.74
C GLY A 76 -7.77 4.47 13.45
N GLU A 77 -6.60 5.12 13.49
CA GLU A 77 -5.86 5.54 12.31
C GLU A 77 -5.34 4.31 11.57
N LEU A 78 -4.91 4.54 10.33
CA LEU A 78 -4.43 3.52 9.40
C LEU A 78 -3.35 2.64 10.02
N ASP A 79 -3.16 1.43 9.46
CA ASP A 79 -2.29 0.35 9.95
C ASP A 79 -0.79 0.70 10.09
N GLY A 80 -0.38 1.96 9.91
CA GLY A 80 1.00 2.42 10.05
C GLY A 80 1.91 2.01 8.87
N PRO A 81 3.23 2.27 8.98
CA PRO A 81 4.15 2.03 7.89
C PRO A 81 4.40 0.54 7.67
N CYS A 82 4.30 0.14 6.41
CA CYS A 82 4.69 -1.15 5.88
C CYS A 82 6.13 -1.51 6.26
N VAL A 83 6.39 -2.78 6.58
CA VAL A 83 7.76 -3.33 6.73
C VAL A 83 8.69 -2.99 5.57
N TRP A 84 8.15 -2.83 4.35
CA TRP A 84 8.92 -2.50 3.14
C TRP A 84 8.88 -1.01 2.76
N TYR A 85 8.47 -0.13 3.67
CA TYR A 85 8.45 1.30 3.45
C TYR A 85 9.82 1.93 3.75
N ASP A 86 10.50 2.44 2.72
CA ASP A 86 11.68 3.28 2.88
C ASP A 86 11.22 4.70 3.25
N ALA A 87 11.36 5.07 4.53
CA ALA A 87 10.96 6.38 5.02
C ALA A 87 11.84 7.53 4.48
N VAL A 88 13.07 7.25 4.06
CA VAL A 88 14.00 8.26 3.54
C VAL A 88 13.63 8.60 2.09
N ARG A 89 13.44 7.58 1.25
CA ARG A 89 13.06 7.75 -0.17
C ARG A 89 11.54 7.85 -0.37
N ARG A 90 10.75 7.58 0.68
CA ARG A 90 9.29 7.53 0.69
C ARG A 90 8.74 6.62 -0.41
N ARG A 91 9.14 5.34 -0.43
CA ARG A 91 8.73 4.36 -1.45
C ARG A 91 8.77 2.92 -0.94
N CYS A 92 8.19 1.99 -1.70
CA CYS A 92 8.31 0.56 -1.44
C CYS A 92 9.68 0.04 -1.89
N GLU A 93 10.38 -0.70 -1.02
CA GLU A 93 11.67 -1.33 -1.35
C GLU A 93 11.51 -2.60 -2.20
N HIS A 94 10.40 -3.32 -2.06
CA HIS A 94 10.17 -4.63 -2.70
C HIS A 94 9.00 -4.61 -3.68
N HIS A 95 8.96 -3.60 -4.56
CA HIS A 95 7.85 -3.36 -5.48
C HIS A 95 7.49 -4.57 -6.37
N GLU A 96 8.48 -5.40 -6.74
CA GLU A 96 8.32 -6.59 -7.57
C GLU A 96 7.65 -7.76 -6.85
N HIS A 97 7.77 -7.84 -5.53
CA HIS A 97 7.25 -8.94 -4.72
C HIS A 97 5.84 -8.68 -4.20
N ARG A 98 5.37 -7.43 -4.25
CA ARG A 98 4.07 -6.98 -3.72
C ARG A 98 2.89 -7.91 -4.06
N PRO A 99 1.96 -8.13 -3.11
CA PRO A 99 0.70 -8.82 -3.37
C PRO A 99 -0.22 -7.97 -4.26
N GLN A 100 -1.29 -8.59 -4.76
CA GLN A 100 -2.24 -8.02 -5.69
C GLN A 100 -2.91 -6.79 -5.12
N VAL A 101 -3.26 -6.81 -3.82
CA VAL A 101 -3.83 -5.63 -3.14
C VAL A 101 -2.92 -4.41 -3.28
N CYS A 102 -1.61 -4.57 -3.17
CA CYS A 102 -0.63 -3.50 -3.38
C CYS A 102 -0.50 -3.12 -4.86
N ARG A 103 -0.58 -4.09 -5.77
CA ARG A 103 -0.50 -3.85 -7.23
C ARG A 103 -1.71 -3.09 -7.76
N ASN A 104 -2.87 -3.19 -7.10
CA ASN A 104 -4.06 -2.41 -7.43
C ASN A 104 -3.86 -0.89 -7.22
N PHE A 105 -2.86 -0.51 -6.43
CA PHE A 105 -2.37 0.88 -6.28
C PHE A 105 -1.18 1.17 -7.21
N SER A 106 -1.21 0.60 -8.43
CA SER A 106 -0.22 0.94 -9.46
C SER A 106 -0.16 2.44 -9.69
N VAL A 107 1.03 2.94 -10.00
CA VAL A 107 1.27 4.37 -10.23
C VAL A 107 0.33 4.90 -11.30
N GLY A 108 -0.42 5.96 -10.99
CA GLY A 108 -1.42 6.56 -11.88
C GLY A 108 -2.71 5.75 -12.05
N GLY A 109 -2.81 4.56 -11.45
CA GLY A 109 -4.04 3.78 -11.40
C GLY A 109 -5.11 4.42 -10.50
N LYS A 110 -6.35 3.97 -10.61
CA LYS A 110 -7.50 4.51 -9.87
C LYS A 110 -7.24 4.62 -8.36
N GLY A 111 -6.81 3.53 -7.71
CA GLY A 111 -6.54 3.52 -6.27
C GLY A 111 -5.42 4.46 -5.86
N CYS A 112 -4.38 4.61 -6.69
CA CYS A 112 -3.30 5.57 -6.47
C CYS A 112 -3.81 7.02 -6.48
N LEU A 113 -4.63 7.38 -7.48
CA LEU A 113 -5.20 8.71 -7.62
C LEU A 113 -6.18 9.05 -6.48
N GLU A 114 -7.04 8.10 -6.10
CA GLU A 114 -8.01 8.27 -5.01
C GLU A 114 -7.30 8.53 -3.68
N TRP A 115 -6.28 7.73 -3.35
CA TRP A 115 -5.49 7.95 -2.14
C TRP A 115 -4.73 9.27 -2.19
N ARG A 116 -4.01 9.58 -3.27
CA ARG A 116 -3.30 10.87 -3.35
C ARG A 116 -4.26 12.06 -3.23
N SER A 117 -5.46 11.98 -3.80
CA SER A 117 -6.47 13.03 -3.65
C SER A 117 -6.96 13.17 -2.20
N HIS A 118 -7.20 12.06 -1.49
CA HIS A 118 -7.58 12.08 -0.08
C HIS A 118 -6.49 12.76 0.77
N TYR A 119 -5.23 12.36 0.60
CA TYR A 119 -4.12 12.93 1.34
C TYR A 119 -3.82 14.38 0.99
N GLN A 120 -4.01 14.80 -0.27
CA GLN A 120 -3.86 16.21 -0.63
C GLN A 120 -4.86 17.10 0.13
N LEU A 121 -6.06 16.60 0.39
CA LEU A 121 -7.12 17.36 1.06
C LEU A 121 -6.96 17.38 2.59
N HIS A 122 -6.46 16.29 3.18
CA HIS A 122 -6.46 16.11 4.62
C HIS A 122 -5.06 16.17 5.27
N HIS A 123 -4.01 15.79 4.53
CA HIS A 123 -2.64 15.69 5.04
C HIS A 123 -1.59 16.01 3.95
N PRO A 124 -1.55 17.25 3.45
CA PRO A 124 -0.73 17.63 2.31
C PRO A 124 0.78 17.39 2.51
N ASP A 125 1.26 17.39 3.75
CA ASP A 125 2.67 17.20 4.10
C ASP A 125 3.21 15.79 3.78
N TYR A 126 2.33 14.81 3.58
CA TYR A 126 2.74 13.46 3.17
C TYR A 126 2.97 13.31 1.67
N LEU A 127 2.60 14.31 0.87
CA LEU A 127 2.78 14.30 -0.58
C LEU A 127 3.95 15.20 -1.00
N PRO A 128 4.65 14.85 -2.10
CA PRO A 128 5.65 15.73 -2.70
C PRO A 128 5.01 16.94 -3.40
#